data_AF-A0A194QBC4-F1
#
_entry.id   AF-A0A194QBC4-F1
#
_cell.length_a   1.000
_cell.length_b   1.000
_cell.length_c   1.000
_cell.angle_alpha   90.00
_cell.angle_beta   90.00
_cell.angle_gamma   90.00
#
_symmetry.space_group_name_H-M   'P 1'
#
loop_
_entity.id
_entity.type
_entity.pdbx_description
1 polymer ?
#
loop_
_entity_poly.entity_id
_entity_poly.type
_entity_poly.pdbx_seq_one_letter_code
_entity_poly.pdbx_strand_id
1 'polypeptide(L)'
;MKLNNLEAAARLNPCLKEQNQSYECLNKNGYNQEKCEAYFDNYNTCKKFWNQVSKDRRARGIKPHLPDLEEREKVKEEYIKAWGN
;
A
#
# COMPACT_ATOMS: atom_id res chain seq x y z
N MET A 1 14.49 16.91 -12.54
CA MET A 1 13.08 16.69 -12.94
C MET A 1 12.24 16.59 -11.67
N LYS A 2 11.38 17.57 -11.39
CA LYS A 2 10.40 17.46 -10.29
C LYS A 2 9.28 16.56 -10.79
N LEU A 3 9.23 15.32 -10.32
CA LEU A 3 8.09 14.42 -10.54
C LEU A 3 6.92 14.94 -9.72
N ASN A 4 6.19 15.91 -10.26
CA ASN A 4 4.92 16.34 -9.69
C ASN A 4 3.82 15.43 -10.25
N ASN A 5 3.75 14.18 -9.79
CA ASN A 5 2.52 13.40 -9.94
C ASN A 5 2.32 12.41 -8.79
N LEU A 6 2.14 12.97 -7.58
CA LEU A 6 1.81 12.22 -6.37
C LEU A 6 0.56 11.36 -6.57
N GLU A 7 -0.39 11.84 -7.38
CA GLU A 7 -1.63 11.13 -7.68
C GLU A 7 -1.37 9.90 -8.55
N ALA A 8 -0.58 10.00 -9.62
CA ALA A 8 -0.20 8.83 -10.42
C ALA A 8 0.58 7.79 -9.60
N ALA A 9 1.49 8.26 -8.73
CA ALA A 9 2.19 7.38 -7.81
C ALA A 9 1.20 6.67 -6.87
N ALA A 10 0.22 7.38 -6.32
CA ALA A 10 -0.80 6.81 -5.47
C ALA A 10 -1.68 5.82 -6.24
N ARG A 11 -2.08 6.12 -7.48
CA ARG A 11 -2.88 5.21 -8.32
C ARG A 11 -2.16 3.88 -8.57
N LEU A 12 -0.84 3.89 -8.75
CA LEU A 12 -0.07 2.66 -9.01
C LEU A 12 0.42 1.96 -7.73
N ASN A 13 0.62 2.69 -6.64
CA ASN A 13 1.11 2.17 -5.38
C ASN A 13 0.09 2.41 -4.25
N PRO A 14 -0.70 1.39 -3.86
CA PRO A 14 -1.65 1.52 -2.76
C PRO A 14 -0.99 1.62 -1.38
N CYS A 15 0.33 1.47 -1.31
CA CYS A 15 1.15 1.55 -0.10
C CYS A 15 2.13 2.73 -0.16
N LEU A 16 1.81 3.77 -0.94
CA LEU A 16 2.68 4.94 -1.11
C LEU A 16 2.95 5.65 0.23
N LYS A 17 1.95 5.70 1.11
CA LYS A 17 2.06 6.29 2.44
C LYS A 17 3.10 5.54 3.28
N GLU A 18 2.96 4.22 3.39
CA GLU A 18 3.86 3.37 4.19
C GLU A 18 5.27 3.33 3.59
N GLN A 19 5.38 3.36 2.25
CA GLN A 19 6.66 3.52 1.56
C GLN A 19 7.34 4.84 1.96
N ASN A 20 6.62 5.96 1.92
CA ASN A 20 7.19 7.26 2.30
C ASN A 20 7.62 7.29 3.76
N GLN A 21 6.84 6.69 4.68
CA GLN A 21 7.24 6.56 6.09
C GLN A 21 8.53 5.76 6.26
N SER A 22 8.71 4.69 5.48
CA SER A 22 9.95 3.90 5.51
C SER A 22 11.17 4.70 5.03
N TYR A 23 11.01 5.51 3.98
CA TYR A 23 12.07 6.40 3.50
C TYR A 23 12.36 7.54 4.47
N GLU A 24 11.33 8.12 5.08
CA GLU A 24 11.49 9.14 6.12
C GLU A 24 12.27 8.60 7.32
N CYS A 25 12.00 7.37 7.74
CA CYS A 25 12.78 6.72 8.80
C CYS A 25 14.25 6.56 8.41
N LEU A 26 14.52 6.04 7.21
CA LEU A 26 15.88 5.87 6.71
C LEU A 26 16.64 7.21 6.66
N ASN A 27 16.01 8.25 6.10
CA ASN A 27 16.59 9.58 6.01
C ASN A 27 16.95 10.16 7.38
N LYS A 28 16.11 9.93 8.41
CA LYS A 28 16.35 10.38 9.79
C LYS A 28 17.44 9.58 10.51
N ASN A 29 17.65 8.33 10.12
CA ASN A 29 18.53 7.39 10.83
C ASN A 29 19.84 7.09 10.09
N GLY A 30 20.22 7.92 9.11
CA GLY A 30 21.44 7.72 8.32
C GLY A 30 21.43 6.40 7.55
N TYR A 31 20.25 6.01 7.05
CA TYR A 31 19.99 4.75 6.34
C TYR A 31 20.26 3.47 7.15
N ASN A 32 20.31 3.56 8.49
CA ASN A 32 20.32 2.38 9.34
C ASN A 32 18.95 1.67 9.27
N GLN A 33 18.93 0.48 8.64
CA GLN A 33 17.72 -0.30 8.39
C GLN A 33 17.13 -0.90 9.67
N GLU A 34 17.98 -1.33 10.62
CA GLU A 34 17.55 -1.96 11.88
C GLU A 34 16.68 -1.00 12.70
N LYS A 35 16.93 0.31 12.60
CA LYS A 35 16.10 1.35 13.25
C LYS A 35 14.73 1.56 12.60
N CYS A 36 14.47 0.94 11.46
CA CYS A 36 13.30 1.19 10.62
C CYS A 36 12.44 -0.06 10.36
N GLU A 37 12.72 -1.17 11.03
CA GLU A 37 12.03 -2.46 10.85
C GLU A 37 10.50 -2.32 10.91
N ALA A 38 9.97 -1.63 11.93
CA ALA A 38 8.53 -1.43 12.07
C ALA A 38 7.89 -0.72 10.86
N TYR A 39 8.59 0.20 10.20
CA TYR A 39 8.11 0.87 9.00
C TYR A 39 8.13 -0.07 7.78
N PHE A 40 9.15 -0.92 7.69
CA PHE A 40 9.21 -1.96 6.66
C PHE A 40 8.12 -3.01 6.84
N ASP A 41 7.86 -3.43 8.08
CA ASP A 41 6.79 -4.37 8.41
C ASP A 41 5.42 -3.81 8.06
N ASN A 42 5.18 -2.53 8.35
CA ASN A 42 3.96 -1.84 7.94
C ASN A 42 3.82 -1.81 6.40
N TYR A 43 4.87 -1.41 5.68
CA TYR A 43 4.87 -1.42 4.22
C TYR A 43 4.66 -2.81 3.62
N ASN A 44 5.29 -3.84 4.20
CA ASN A 44 5.14 -5.22 3.76
C ASN A 44 3.75 -5.76 4.05
N THR A 45 3.15 -5.41 5.19
CA THR A 45 1.78 -5.76 5.53
C THR A 45 0.79 -5.15 4.55
N CYS A 46 0.96 -3.85 4.22
CA CYS A 46 0.16 -3.19 3.20
C CYS A 46 0.25 -3.89 1.84
N LYS A 47 1.47 -4.22 1.36
CA LYS A 47 1.66 -4.93 0.09
C LYS A 47 0.99 -6.30 0.11
N LYS A 48 1.13 -7.07 1.20
CA LYS A 48 0.50 -8.38 1.35
C LYS A 48 -1.03 -8.27 1.23
N PHE A 49 -1.63 -7.29 1.92
CA PHE A 49 -3.06 -7.03 1.85
C PHE A 49 -3.51 -6.73 0.43
N TRP A 50 -2.92 -5.73 -0.24
CA TRP A 50 -3.35 -5.34 -1.58
C TRP A 50 -3.07 -6.39 -2.66
N ASN A 51 -2.03 -7.20 -2.48
CA ASN A 51 -1.79 -8.37 -3.32
C ASN A 51 -2.91 -9.40 -3.17
N GLN A 52 -3.38 -9.65 -1.95
CA GLN A 52 -4.48 -10.58 -1.71
C GLN A 52 -5.80 -10.03 -2.29
N VAL A 53 -6.09 -8.74 -2.10
CA VAL A 53 -7.25 -8.07 -2.72
C VAL A 53 -7.22 -8.17 -4.23
N SER A 54 -6.07 -7.87 -4.85
CA SER A 54 -5.90 -7.95 -6.30
C SER A 54 -6.09 -9.38 -6.84
N LYS A 55 -5.60 -10.39 -6.11
CA LYS A 55 -5.82 -11.80 -6.44
C LYS A 55 -7.30 -12.19 -6.35
N ASP A 56 -8.00 -11.81 -5.30
CA ASP A 56 -9.44 -12.09 -5.14
C ASP A 56 -10.26 -11.41 -6.24
N ARG A 57 -10.04 -10.12 -6.48
CA ARG A 57 -10.68 -9.36 -7.56
C ARG A 57 -10.44 -10.00 -8.92
N ARG A 58 -9.20 -10.45 -9.19
CA ARG A 58 -8.87 -11.18 -10.42
C ARG A 58 -9.64 -12.51 -10.52
N ALA A 59 -9.69 -13.30 -9.46
CA ALA A 59 -10.41 -14.57 -9.44
C ALA A 59 -11.92 -14.39 -9.69
N ARG A 60 -12.48 -13.26 -9.25
CA ARG A 60 -13.89 -12.88 -9.44
C ARG A 60 -14.16 -12.11 -10.74
N GLY A 61 -13.15 -11.88 -11.58
CA GLY A 61 -13.28 -11.13 -12.83
C GLY A 61 -13.53 -9.62 -12.66
N ILE A 62 -13.31 -9.07 -11.46
CA ILE A 62 -13.54 -7.65 -11.15
C ILE A 62 -12.34 -6.81 -11.65
N LYS A 63 -12.65 -5.79 -12.47
CA LYS A 63 -11.68 -4.81 -12.98
C LYS A 63 -12.07 -3.38 -12.54
N PRO A 64 -11.10 -2.50 -12.24
CA PRO A 64 -9.66 -2.76 -12.18
C PRO A 64 -9.27 -3.66 -11.01
N HIS A 65 -8.20 -4.46 -11.13
CA HIS A 65 -7.78 -5.38 -10.06
C HIS A 65 -7.25 -4.65 -8.83
N LEU A 66 -6.61 -3.49 -9.04
CA LEU A 66 -6.35 -2.53 -7.99
C LEU A 66 -7.46 -1.47 -8.02
N PRO A 67 -8.23 -1.26 -6.94
CA PRO A 67 -9.27 -0.23 -6.90
C PRO A 67 -8.69 1.18 -7.10
N ASP A 68 -9.51 2.08 -7.62
CA ASP A 68 -9.14 3.49 -7.78
C ASP A 68 -9.10 4.20 -6.41
N LEU A 69 -8.42 5.34 -6.34
CA LEU A 69 -8.14 6.07 -5.11
C LEU A 69 -9.39 6.32 -4.26
N GLU A 70 -10.48 6.76 -4.89
CA GLU A 70 -11.74 7.09 -4.22
C GLU A 70 -12.43 5.87 -3.59
N GLU A 71 -12.22 4.67 -4.15
CA GLU A 71 -12.88 3.43 -3.72
C GLU A 71 -12.05 2.64 -2.70
N ARG A 72 -10.76 2.94 -2.57
CA ARG A 72 -9.81 2.10 -1.81
C ARG A 72 -10.16 1.96 -0.34
N GLU A 73 -10.59 3.02 0.32
CA GLU A 73 -10.93 2.94 1.75
C GLU A 73 -12.13 2.01 1.95
N LYS A 74 -13.18 2.17 1.15
CA LYS A 74 -14.36 1.29 1.20
C LYS A 74 -13.99 -0.16 0.90
N VAL A 75 -13.25 -0.41 -0.18
CA VAL A 75 -12.80 -1.76 -0.53
C VAL A 75 -11.96 -2.35 0.60
N LYS A 76 -11.04 -1.56 1.17
CA LYS A 76 -10.19 -2.01 2.27
C LYS A 76 -11.03 -2.44 3.47
N GLU A 77 -12.01 -1.65 3.88
CA GLU A 77 -12.93 -1.99 4.97
C GLU A 77 -13.72 -3.27 4.68
N GLU A 78 -14.25 -3.43 3.46
CA GLU A 78 -14.98 -4.63 3.05
C GLU A 78 -14.11 -5.90 3.16
N TYR A 79 -12.88 -5.84 2.68
CA TYR A 79 -11.95 -6.98 2.75
C TYR A 79 -11.45 -7.26 4.17
N ILE A 80 -11.21 -6.22 4.98
CA ILE A 80 -10.90 -6.39 6.41
C ILE A 80 -12.07 -7.08 7.11
N LYS A 81 -13.30 -6.70 6.83
CA LYS A 81 -14.49 -7.35 7.41
C LYS A 81 -14.65 -8.79 6.93
N ALA A 82 -14.34 -9.06 5.65
CA ALA A 82 -14.49 -10.39 5.06
C ALA A 82 -13.43 -11.40 5.53
N TRP A 83 -12.20 -10.94 5.81
CA TRP A 83 -11.06 -11.80 6.18
C TRP A 83 -10.61 -11.66 7.63
N GLY A 84 -11.10 -10.66 8.35
CA GLY A 84 -10.70 -10.33 9.73
C GLY A 84 -11.45 -11.10 10.82
N ASN A 85 -12.01 -12.27 10.49
CA ASN A 85 -12.55 -13.23 11.46
C ASN A 85 -11.63 -14.45 11.56
#